data_AF-A0A849WME6-F1
#
_entry.id   AF-A0A849WME6-F1
#
_cell.length_a   1.000
_cell.length_b   1.000
_cell.length_c   1.000
_cell.angle_alpha   90.00
_cell.angle_beta   90.00
_cell.angle_gamma   90.00
#
_symmetry.space_group_name_H-M   'P 1'
#
loop_
_entity.id
_entity.type
_entity.pdbx_description
1 polymer ?
#
loop_
_entity_poly.entity_id
_entity_poly.type
_entity_poly.pdbx_seq_one_letter_code
_entity_poly.pdbx_strand_id
1 'polypeptide(L)'
;MKGLTHFISGLAAATFFPQAVQMAHTESSFILVLGGIFGILPDTIDFKFAQFFEKYHYRVDPDPNKPDTQAIANTLAQAINDTHTSGKPKSILFNTIKKGADLWRQYRLYFDIENSKVRVTMGPLVNTSKKVYPGTEIEGVKVAEASLNCKLCPQVYDKETYVDIMSGPSFCFIPQKDGSVKMDFLSWHRRWSHSLTAGLFLGILGWLFLGLWLGFGKALIYGIVITAGFWVHVLEDQLGYMGSNLFWPFTKEKTVGTKSMHSGDAMPNFCTVWLALILIFYNLSQYGDNSLQGMPFLVYFAYTFIVPLFVLNVIDKILSQWEAGTKEEKPALATVSVLSNEAPTKTASLHQLETIKEVEDNFG
;
A
#
# COMPACT_ATOMS: atom_id res chain seq x y z
N MET A 1 -5.49 -1.08 0.01
CA MET A 1 -5.59 -0.52 -1.36
C MET A 1 -5.45 1.00 -1.26
N LYS A 2 -5.69 1.79 -2.30
CA LYS A 2 -5.73 3.27 -2.17
C LYS A 2 -7.06 3.71 -1.56
N GLY A 3 -7.08 4.89 -0.92
CA GLY A 3 -8.28 5.40 -0.21
C GLY A 3 -9.54 5.55 -1.07
N LEU A 4 -9.40 5.87 -2.37
CA LEU A 4 -10.54 5.93 -3.29
C LEU A 4 -11.20 4.55 -3.46
N THR A 5 -10.39 3.49 -3.53
CA THR A 5 -10.87 2.12 -3.67
C THR A 5 -11.75 1.75 -2.50
N HIS A 6 -11.27 1.96 -1.27
CA HIS A 6 -12.01 1.68 -0.05
C HIS A 6 -13.32 2.49 0.06
N PHE A 7 -13.30 3.76 -0.34
CA PHE A 7 -14.51 4.59 -0.38
C PHE A 7 -15.57 4.03 -1.32
N ILE A 8 -15.20 3.72 -2.57
CA ILE A 8 -16.17 3.23 -3.58
C ILE A 8 -16.64 1.82 -3.20
N SER A 9 -15.78 0.96 -2.66
CA SER A 9 -16.18 -0.35 -2.16
C SER A 9 -17.17 -0.24 -1.01
N GLY A 10 -16.99 0.71 -0.08
CA GLY A 10 -17.96 0.99 0.97
C GLY A 10 -19.32 1.45 0.42
N LEU A 11 -19.30 2.29 -0.62
CA LEU A 11 -20.50 2.71 -1.34
C LEU A 11 -21.20 1.52 -2.02
N ALA A 12 -20.43 0.64 -2.66
CA ALA A 12 -20.96 -0.58 -3.28
C ALA A 12 -21.57 -1.51 -2.25
N ALA A 13 -20.91 -1.75 -1.11
CA ALA A 13 -21.43 -2.55 -0.01
C ALA A 13 -22.80 -2.03 0.48
N ALA A 14 -22.98 -0.71 0.59
CA ALA A 14 -24.26 -0.11 0.96
C ALA A 14 -25.39 -0.40 -0.04
N THR A 15 -25.06 -0.52 -1.34
CA THR A 15 -26.08 -0.78 -2.39
C THR A 15 -26.64 -2.20 -2.37
N PHE A 16 -25.98 -3.14 -1.69
CA PHE A 16 -26.50 -4.50 -1.49
C PHE A 16 -27.67 -4.56 -0.51
N PHE A 17 -28.02 -3.45 0.13
CA PHE A 17 -29.19 -3.35 0.98
C PHE A 17 -30.32 -2.61 0.25
N PRO A 18 -31.36 -3.33 -0.25
CA PRO A 18 -32.51 -2.75 -0.95
C PRO A 18 -33.12 -1.54 -0.25
N GLN A 19 -33.21 -1.59 1.08
CA GLN A 19 -33.76 -0.51 1.89
C GLN A 19 -32.90 0.75 1.82
N ALA A 20 -31.57 0.62 1.81
CA ALA A 20 -30.67 1.77 1.70
C ALA A 20 -30.77 2.43 0.32
N VAL A 21 -30.87 1.63 -0.74
CA VAL A 21 -31.09 2.13 -2.11
C VAL A 21 -32.44 2.83 -2.23
N GLN A 22 -33.51 2.22 -1.71
CA GLN A 22 -34.84 2.81 -1.71
C GLN A 22 -34.86 4.15 -0.98
N MET A 23 -34.25 4.24 0.21
CA MET A 23 -34.17 5.51 0.95
C MET A 23 -33.37 6.58 0.19
N ALA A 24 -32.29 6.20 -0.48
CA ALA A 24 -31.53 7.14 -1.31
C ALA A 24 -32.39 7.66 -2.48
N HIS A 25 -33.20 6.78 -3.09
CA HIS A 25 -34.07 7.13 -4.21
C HIS A 25 -35.29 7.96 -3.78
N THR A 26 -36.03 7.56 -2.75
CA THR A 26 -37.32 8.16 -2.39
C THR A 26 -37.22 9.27 -1.36
N GLU A 27 -36.21 9.22 -0.47
CA GLU A 27 -36.06 10.18 0.63
C GLU A 27 -34.87 11.13 0.42
N SER A 28 -34.18 11.06 -0.74
CA SER A 28 -32.92 11.79 -1.00
C SER A 28 -31.87 11.55 0.11
N SER A 29 -31.88 10.37 0.71
CA SER A 29 -31.01 10.02 1.83
C SER A 29 -29.56 9.84 1.39
N PHE A 30 -28.62 10.37 2.17
CA PHE A 30 -27.18 10.16 1.98
C PHE A 30 -26.67 8.81 2.53
N ILE A 31 -27.57 7.85 2.78
CA ILE A 31 -27.21 6.56 3.40
C ILE A 31 -26.19 5.76 2.59
N LEU A 32 -26.19 5.86 1.25
CA LEU A 32 -25.16 5.19 0.45
C LEU A 32 -23.78 5.83 0.67
N VAL A 33 -23.72 7.16 0.70
CA VAL A 33 -22.48 7.92 0.99
C VAL A 33 -21.95 7.59 2.38
N LEU A 34 -22.83 7.32 3.35
CA LEU A 34 -22.43 6.84 4.67
C LEU A 34 -21.60 5.55 4.59
N GLY A 35 -22.00 4.60 3.74
CA GLY A 35 -21.21 3.39 3.49
C GLY A 35 -19.81 3.72 2.98
N GLY A 36 -19.68 4.66 2.05
CA GLY A 36 -18.37 5.11 1.55
C GLY A 36 -17.53 5.83 2.60
N ILE A 37 -18.12 6.68 3.44
CA ILE A 37 -17.44 7.33 4.57
C ILE A 37 -16.85 6.28 5.52
N PHE A 38 -17.63 5.28 5.89
CA PHE A 38 -17.15 4.20 6.76
C PHE A 38 -16.21 3.23 6.05
N GLY A 39 -16.25 3.18 4.71
CA GLY A 39 -15.25 2.53 3.88
C GLY A 39 -13.86 3.18 3.99
N ILE A 40 -13.75 4.50 3.99
CA ILE A 40 -12.43 5.18 4.12
C ILE A 40 -12.02 5.48 5.57
N LEU A 41 -12.94 5.29 6.53
CA LEU A 41 -12.74 5.68 7.92
C LEU A 41 -11.55 4.96 8.61
N PRO A 42 -11.30 3.66 8.44
CA PRO A 42 -10.17 2.98 9.09
C PRO A 42 -8.82 3.65 8.81
N ASP A 43 -8.52 3.90 7.54
CA ASP A 43 -7.31 4.62 7.11
C ASP A 43 -7.31 6.05 7.63
N THR A 44 -8.46 6.73 7.59
CA THR A 44 -8.56 8.10 8.07
C THR A 44 -8.22 8.19 9.56
N ILE A 45 -8.72 7.26 10.38
CA ILE A 45 -8.38 7.19 11.81
C ILE A 45 -6.88 6.98 11.99
N ASP A 46 -6.29 6.06 11.23
CA ASP A 46 -4.87 5.74 11.37
C ASP A 46 -3.97 6.90 10.96
N PHE A 47 -4.13 7.42 9.74
CA PHE A 47 -3.23 8.43 9.18
C PHE A 47 -3.53 9.86 9.68
N LYS A 48 -4.74 10.15 10.16
CA LYS A 48 -5.09 11.49 10.69
C LYS A 48 -5.06 11.57 12.21
N PHE A 49 -5.10 10.45 12.91
CA PHE A 49 -5.09 10.43 14.37
C PHE A 49 -4.03 9.48 14.92
N ALA A 50 -4.13 8.17 14.69
CA ALA A 50 -3.29 7.18 15.37
C ALA A 50 -1.79 7.41 15.17
N GLN A 51 -1.38 7.78 13.95
CA GLN A 51 0.01 8.08 13.61
C GLN A 51 0.64 9.13 14.52
N PHE A 52 -0.12 10.16 14.92
CA PHE A 52 0.39 11.27 15.74
C PHE A 52 0.55 10.90 17.22
N PHE A 53 -0.08 9.81 17.66
CA PHE A 53 0.08 9.30 19.02
C PHE A 53 1.18 8.24 19.13
N GLU A 54 1.75 7.78 18.02
CA GLU A 54 2.84 6.79 18.06
C GLU A 54 4.13 7.44 18.57
N LYS A 55 4.74 6.80 19.55
CA LYS A 55 6.04 7.20 20.10
C LYS A 55 7.14 6.33 19.52
N TYR A 56 8.19 6.98 19.04
CA TYR A 56 9.36 6.31 18.48
C TYR A 56 10.52 6.34 19.47
N HIS A 57 11.20 5.21 19.62
CA HIS A 57 12.39 5.11 20.46
C HIS A 57 13.61 5.69 19.75
N TYR A 58 13.70 5.47 18.43
CA TYR A 58 14.75 5.99 17.57
C TYR A 58 14.12 6.84 16.47
N ARG A 59 14.82 7.89 16.06
CA ARG A 59 14.48 8.69 14.90
C ARG A 59 15.74 8.88 14.08
N VAL A 60 15.65 8.54 12.81
CA VAL A 60 16.69 8.83 11.82
C VAL A 60 16.26 10.08 11.07
N ASP A 61 17.05 11.15 11.22
CA ASP A 61 16.83 12.43 10.57
C ASP A 61 18.13 12.87 9.86
N PRO A 62 18.38 12.38 8.63
CA PRO A 62 19.66 12.62 7.96
C PRO A 62 19.84 14.09 7.60
N ASP A 63 21.07 14.60 7.73
CA ASP A 63 21.41 15.96 7.25
C ASP A 63 21.06 16.07 5.76
N PRO A 64 20.25 17.06 5.34
CA PRO A 64 19.84 17.14 3.95
C PRO A 64 21.02 17.30 2.99
N ASN A 65 22.05 18.04 3.36
CA ASN A 65 23.18 18.38 2.50
C ASN A 65 24.31 17.35 2.56
N LYS A 66 24.50 16.69 3.70
CA LYS A 66 25.56 15.71 3.94
C LYS A 66 25.01 14.47 4.65
N PRO A 67 24.12 13.69 4.00
CA PRO A 67 23.54 12.52 4.64
C PRO A 67 24.61 11.44 4.86
N ASP A 68 24.65 10.89 6.07
CA ASP A 68 25.58 9.83 6.45
C ASP A 68 24.87 8.46 6.43
N THR A 69 25.15 7.65 5.41
CA THR A 69 24.54 6.32 5.26
C THR A 69 24.98 5.35 6.37
N GLN A 70 26.18 5.51 6.92
CA GLN A 70 26.69 4.66 8.00
C GLN A 70 26.02 4.99 9.32
N ALA A 71 25.78 6.28 9.61
CA ALA A 71 24.99 6.67 10.78
C ALA A 71 23.57 6.06 10.73
N ILE A 72 22.90 6.11 9.57
CA ILE A 72 21.58 5.50 9.37
C ILE A 72 21.62 3.99 9.63
N ALA A 73 22.58 3.28 9.02
CA ALA A 73 22.75 1.83 9.18
C ALA A 73 23.01 1.46 10.66
N ASN A 74 23.88 2.22 11.34
CA ASN A 74 24.21 2.00 12.74
C ASN A 74 23.00 2.22 13.65
N THR A 75 22.21 3.28 13.44
CA THR A 75 20.99 3.53 14.23
C THR A 75 19.94 2.44 14.02
N LEU A 76 19.77 1.97 12.79
CA LEU A 76 18.87 0.85 12.49
C LEU A 76 19.33 -0.45 13.18
N ALA A 77 20.61 -0.81 13.04
CA ALA A 77 21.17 -1.98 13.72
C ALA A 77 21.07 -1.86 15.25
N GLN A 78 21.33 -0.67 15.80
CA GLN A 78 21.19 -0.40 17.22
C GLN A 78 19.75 -0.63 17.69
N ALA A 79 18.74 -0.12 16.98
CA ALA A 79 17.34 -0.32 17.35
C ALA A 79 16.97 -1.82 17.40
N ILE A 80 17.45 -2.62 16.45
CA ILE A 80 17.23 -4.08 16.41
C ILE A 80 17.97 -4.78 17.56
N ASN A 81 19.26 -4.48 17.73
CA ASN A 81 20.09 -5.09 18.76
C ASN A 81 19.61 -4.75 20.18
N ASP A 82 19.12 -3.52 20.39
CA ASP A 82 18.54 -3.09 21.66
C ASP A 82 17.21 -3.79 21.93
N THR A 83 16.39 -4.08 20.90
CA THR A 83 15.21 -4.94 21.05
C THR A 83 15.59 -6.35 21.49
N HIS A 84 16.58 -6.96 20.84
CA HIS A 84 17.05 -8.30 21.18
C HIS A 84 17.59 -8.35 22.62
N THR A 85 18.48 -7.43 22.97
CA THR A 85 19.15 -7.40 24.27
C THR A 85 18.20 -7.06 25.42
N SER A 86 17.29 -6.10 25.22
CA SER A 86 16.36 -5.66 26.27
C SER A 86 15.13 -6.56 26.42
N GLY A 87 14.84 -7.40 25.43
CA GLY A 87 13.60 -8.19 25.37
C GLY A 87 12.33 -7.33 25.29
N LYS A 88 12.44 -6.04 24.90
CA LYS A 88 11.31 -5.12 24.78
C LYS A 88 11.17 -4.58 23.35
N PRO A 89 9.94 -4.38 22.84
CA PRO A 89 9.75 -3.80 21.53
C PRO A 89 10.36 -2.40 21.40
N LYS A 90 11.02 -2.11 20.27
CA LYS A 90 11.57 -0.79 19.95
C LYS A 90 11.07 -0.32 18.59
N SER A 91 10.74 0.95 18.52
CA SER A 91 10.19 1.59 17.32
C SER A 91 11.17 2.61 16.75
N ILE A 92 11.29 2.66 15.43
CA ILE A 92 12.15 3.58 14.69
C ILE A 92 11.35 4.27 13.59
N LEU A 93 11.60 5.57 13.42
CA LEU A 93 11.07 6.37 12.32
C LEU A 93 12.22 6.87 11.43
N PHE A 94 12.06 6.73 10.13
CA PHE A 94 13.01 7.20 9.12
C PHE A 94 12.46 8.43 8.41
N ASN A 95 12.97 9.61 8.74
CA ASN A 95 12.56 10.84 8.07
C ASN A 95 13.14 10.89 6.65
N THR A 96 12.38 11.44 5.72
CA THR A 96 12.85 11.69 4.35
C THR A 96 13.79 12.89 4.26
N ILE A 97 14.64 12.90 3.24
CA ILE A 97 15.51 14.03 2.94
C ILE A 97 14.85 14.93 1.90
N LYS A 98 14.16 15.99 2.34
CA LYS A 98 13.52 16.95 1.43
C LYS A 98 14.56 17.90 0.82
N LYS A 99 14.52 18.06 -0.51
CA LYS A 99 15.44 18.91 -1.30
C LYS A 99 14.74 20.09 -1.97
N GLY A 100 13.44 20.01 -2.17
CA GLY A 100 12.63 21.07 -2.77
C GLY A 100 11.14 20.87 -2.47
N ALA A 101 10.28 21.66 -3.11
CA ALA A 101 8.84 21.55 -2.93
C ALA A 101 8.30 20.17 -3.36
N ASP A 102 8.79 19.67 -4.50
CA ASP A 102 8.44 18.39 -5.12
C ASP A 102 9.69 17.52 -5.34
N LEU A 103 10.65 17.56 -4.42
CA LEU A 103 11.94 16.91 -4.62
C LEU A 103 12.50 16.36 -3.31
N TRP A 104 12.87 15.08 -3.34
CA TRP A 104 13.46 14.38 -2.21
C TRP A 104 14.67 13.56 -2.65
N ARG A 105 15.65 13.43 -1.75
CA ARG A 105 16.74 12.47 -1.89
C ARG A 105 16.26 11.15 -1.30
N GLN A 106 16.18 10.13 -2.16
CA GLN A 106 15.83 8.79 -1.75
C GLN A 106 17.01 8.11 -1.04
N TYR A 107 16.73 7.29 -0.04
CA TYR A 107 17.67 6.28 0.46
C TYR A 107 16.94 4.96 0.71
N ARG A 108 17.67 3.86 0.64
CA ARG A 108 17.14 2.51 0.63
C ARG A 108 17.63 1.75 1.84
N LEU A 109 16.73 1.01 2.48
CA LEU A 109 17.00 0.14 3.61
C LEU A 109 16.84 -1.30 3.13
N TYR A 110 17.90 -2.11 3.25
CA TYR A 110 17.86 -3.52 2.91
C TYR A 110 18.16 -4.36 4.16
N PHE A 111 17.31 -5.34 4.42
CA PHE A 111 17.45 -6.24 5.56
C PHE A 111 18.01 -7.58 5.09
N ASP A 112 19.30 -7.80 5.33
CA ASP A 112 20.00 -9.03 5.00
C ASP A 112 19.80 -10.06 6.13
N ILE A 113 18.70 -10.81 6.01
CA ILE A 113 18.28 -11.82 7.00
C ILE A 113 19.30 -12.95 7.10
N GLU A 114 19.91 -13.34 5.97
CA GLU A 114 20.83 -14.48 5.89
C GLU A 114 22.15 -14.19 6.60
N ASN A 115 22.68 -12.97 6.43
CA ASN A 115 23.95 -12.56 7.01
C ASN A 115 23.79 -11.78 8.33
N SER A 116 22.58 -11.62 8.85
CA SER A 116 22.29 -10.80 10.04
C SER A 116 22.88 -9.38 9.91
N LYS A 117 22.57 -8.70 8.81
CA LYS A 117 23.02 -7.33 8.55
C LYS A 117 21.87 -6.44 8.07
N VAL A 118 22.08 -5.14 8.21
CA VAL A 118 21.30 -4.13 7.50
C VAL A 118 22.21 -3.36 6.56
N ARG A 119 21.71 -3.04 5.38
CA ARG A 119 22.43 -2.23 4.40
C ARG A 119 21.64 -0.97 4.09
N VAL A 120 22.35 0.14 3.96
CA VAL A 120 21.77 1.44 3.61
C VAL A 120 22.48 2.01 2.40
N THR A 121 21.70 2.39 1.40
CA THR A 121 22.22 2.91 0.13
C THR A 121 21.55 4.24 -0.18
N MET A 122 22.35 5.27 -0.47
CA MET A 122 21.82 6.55 -0.93
C MET A 122 21.39 6.42 -2.39
N GLY A 123 20.20 6.93 -2.70
CA GLY A 123 19.57 6.86 -4.01
C GLY A 123 19.55 8.20 -4.76
N PRO A 124 18.90 8.23 -5.94
CA PRO A 124 18.74 9.44 -6.74
C PRO A 124 17.74 10.42 -6.08
N LEU A 125 17.54 11.56 -6.74
CA LEU A 125 16.42 12.44 -6.43
C LEU A 125 15.12 11.88 -7.04
N VAL A 126 14.02 12.03 -6.31
CA VAL A 126 12.68 11.66 -6.77
C VAL A 126 11.69 12.78 -6.54
N ASN A 127 10.60 12.79 -7.32
CA ASN A 127 9.46 13.67 -7.08
C ASN A 127 8.38 13.02 -6.19
N THR A 128 7.27 13.72 -5.93
CA THR A 128 6.14 13.20 -5.13
C THR A 128 5.52 11.94 -5.73
N SER A 129 5.60 11.77 -7.06
CA SER A 129 5.16 10.56 -7.77
C SER A 129 6.19 9.41 -7.71
N LYS A 130 7.27 9.56 -6.92
CA LYS A 130 8.40 8.62 -6.82
C LYS A 130 9.17 8.41 -8.12
N LYS A 131 8.98 9.30 -9.11
CA LYS A 131 9.71 9.25 -10.37
C LYS A 131 11.13 9.75 -10.14
N VAL A 132 12.10 8.94 -10.55
CA VAL A 132 13.53 9.26 -10.49
C VAL A 132 13.87 10.38 -11.47
N TYR A 133 14.73 11.31 -11.02
CA TYR A 133 15.42 12.26 -11.89
C TYR A 133 16.77 11.67 -12.34
N PRO A 134 16.92 11.26 -13.61
CA PRO A 134 18.15 10.64 -14.09
C PRO A 134 19.36 11.58 -13.96
N GLY A 135 20.53 11.02 -13.66
CA GLY A 135 21.78 11.77 -13.51
C GLY A 135 21.90 12.50 -12.16
N THR A 136 21.02 12.21 -11.22
CA THR A 136 21.07 12.77 -9.86
C THR A 136 21.59 11.77 -8.83
N GLU A 137 21.93 10.56 -9.25
CA GLU A 137 22.63 9.55 -8.47
C GLU A 137 23.93 10.14 -7.89
N ILE A 138 24.29 9.72 -6.67
CA ILE A 138 25.55 10.16 -6.07
C ILE A 138 26.66 9.24 -6.58
N GLU A 139 27.66 9.77 -7.28
CA GLU A 139 28.78 8.95 -7.73
C GLU A 139 29.55 8.34 -6.55
N GLY A 140 29.92 7.07 -6.67
CA GLY A 140 30.68 6.36 -5.63
C GLY A 140 29.88 5.97 -4.38
N VAL A 141 28.57 5.75 -4.50
CA VAL A 141 27.68 5.37 -3.38
C VAL A 141 28.32 4.29 -2.51
N LYS A 142 28.70 4.66 -1.28
CA LYS A 142 29.09 3.73 -0.24
C LYS A 142 27.82 3.07 0.29
N VAL A 143 27.61 1.82 -0.10
CA VAL A 143 26.70 0.91 0.62
C VAL A 143 27.24 0.83 2.05
N ALA A 144 26.49 1.36 3.00
CA ALA A 144 26.81 1.24 4.42
C ALA A 144 26.22 -0.06 4.94
N GLU A 145 26.99 -0.78 5.75
CA GLU A 145 26.53 -2.01 6.41
C GLU A 145 26.66 -1.87 7.92
N ALA A 146 25.71 -2.45 8.64
CA ALA A 146 25.83 -2.64 10.08
C ALA A 146 25.38 -4.07 10.45
N SER A 147 26.15 -4.70 11.35
CA SER A 147 25.90 -6.08 11.78
C SER A 147 24.90 -6.14 12.93
N LEU A 148 24.09 -7.18 12.92
CA LEU A 148 23.09 -7.49 13.96
C LEU A 148 23.64 -8.58 14.87
N ASN A 149 23.33 -8.50 16.17
CA ASN A 149 23.67 -9.53 17.15
C ASN A 149 22.60 -10.63 17.26
N CYS A 150 21.58 -10.60 16.39
CA CYS A 150 20.46 -11.51 16.38
C CYS A 150 20.03 -11.87 14.95
N LYS A 151 19.17 -12.88 14.84
CA LYS A 151 18.52 -13.24 13.59
C LYS A 151 17.22 -12.45 13.43
N LEU A 152 16.94 -12.00 12.20
CA LEU A 152 15.63 -11.47 11.85
C LEU A 152 14.69 -12.61 11.46
N CYS A 153 13.41 -12.50 11.82
CA CYS A 153 12.41 -13.41 11.28
C CYS A 153 12.31 -13.24 9.74
N PRO A 154 11.94 -14.30 8.99
CA PRO A 154 11.61 -14.18 7.58
C PRO A 154 10.59 -13.07 7.35
N GLN A 155 10.92 -12.15 6.45
CA GLN A 155 10.07 -11.00 6.20
C GLN A 155 8.83 -11.40 5.40
N VAL A 156 7.72 -10.74 5.74
CA VAL A 156 6.44 -10.85 5.04
C VAL A 156 6.32 -9.76 3.97
N TYR A 157 7.21 -8.76 4.01
CA TYR A 157 7.22 -7.55 3.18
C TYR A 157 8.44 -7.53 2.24
N ASP A 158 8.50 -6.53 1.38
CA ASP A 158 9.64 -6.32 0.47
C ASP A 158 10.95 -6.25 1.25
N LYS A 159 11.97 -6.94 0.73
CA LYS A 159 13.31 -6.98 1.33
C LYS A 159 13.98 -5.61 1.37
N GLU A 160 13.55 -4.71 0.50
CA GLU A 160 14.04 -3.36 0.37
C GLU A 160 12.91 -2.35 0.66
N THR A 161 13.20 -1.37 1.51
CA THR A 161 12.28 -0.27 1.80
C THR A 161 12.90 1.05 1.34
N TYR A 162 12.13 1.78 0.53
CA TYR A 162 12.50 3.08 0.03
C TYR A 162 12.04 4.18 1.01
N VAL A 163 12.95 5.09 1.35
CA VAL A 163 12.66 6.31 2.11
C VAL A 163 12.77 7.50 1.17
N ASP A 164 11.64 7.95 0.64
CA ASP A 164 11.63 8.79 -0.56
C ASP A 164 10.63 9.96 -0.54
N ILE A 165 9.45 9.84 0.08
CA ILE A 165 8.43 10.91 0.12
C ILE A 165 7.71 11.04 1.47
N MET A 166 7.05 12.19 1.68
CA MET A 166 6.25 12.50 2.87
C MET A 166 7.07 12.45 4.18
N SER A 167 6.60 11.76 5.21
CA SER A 167 7.28 11.65 6.51
C SER A 167 8.24 10.45 6.59
N GLY A 168 8.22 9.58 5.57
CA GLY A 168 9.00 8.35 5.52
C GLY A 168 8.41 7.20 6.36
N PRO A 169 9.01 6.00 6.28
CA PRO A 169 8.50 4.80 6.91
C PRO A 169 8.88 4.68 8.38
N SER A 170 8.12 3.88 9.12
CA SER A 170 8.44 3.50 10.50
C SER A 170 8.34 1.99 10.69
N PHE A 171 9.17 1.45 11.59
CA PHE A 171 9.17 0.04 11.96
C PHE A 171 9.09 -0.13 13.47
N CYS A 172 8.50 -1.23 13.90
CA CYS A 172 8.63 -1.73 15.27
C CYS A 172 9.28 -3.11 15.25
N PHE A 173 10.33 -3.28 16.04
CA PHE A 173 11.02 -4.53 16.24
C PHE A 173 10.46 -5.21 17.48
N ILE A 174 10.03 -6.46 17.33
CA ILE A 174 9.34 -7.23 18.36
C ILE A 174 10.17 -8.49 18.67
N PRO A 175 10.66 -8.65 19.90
CA PRO A 175 11.46 -9.82 20.28
C PRO A 175 10.59 -11.08 20.27
N GLN A 176 11.14 -12.17 19.74
CA GLN A 176 10.50 -13.48 19.70
C GLN A 176 11.07 -14.41 20.78
N LYS A 177 10.33 -15.47 21.11
CA LYS A 177 10.72 -16.43 22.15
C LYS A 177 11.97 -17.24 21.81
N ASP A 178 12.26 -17.40 20.51
CA ASP A 178 13.44 -18.11 20.00
C ASP A 178 14.70 -17.22 19.92
N GLY A 179 14.62 -15.98 20.40
CA GLY A 179 15.70 -15.00 20.34
C GLY A 179 15.80 -14.25 19.02
N SER A 180 14.96 -14.56 18.03
CA SER A 180 14.87 -13.78 16.80
C SER A 180 14.10 -12.47 17.00
N VAL A 181 14.23 -11.55 16.06
CA VAL A 181 13.51 -10.27 16.07
C VAL A 181 12.58 -10.20 14.86
N LYS A 182 11.28 -10.04 15.13
CA LYS A 182 10.26 -9.79 14.11
C LYS A 182 10.21 -8.30 13.81
N MET A 183 10.16 -7.97 12.53
CA MET A 183 9.95 -6.60 12.07
C MET A 183 8.47 -6.39 11.72
N ASP A 184 7.85 -5.35 12.27
CA ASP A 184 6.49 -4.91 11.95
C ASP A 184 6.54 -3.52 11.29
N PHE A 185 6.21 -3.48 10.00
CA PHE A 185 6.13 -2.25 9.21
C PHE A 185 4.88 -1.44 9.61
N LEU A 186 5.03 -0.13 9.79
CA LEU A 186 3.97 0.79 10.25
C LEU A 186 3.14 0.19 11.38
N SER A 187 3.80 -0.12 12.50
CA SER A 187 3.19 -0.92 13.56
C SER A 187 1.88 -0.36 14.10
N TRP A 188 1.74 0.97 14.12
CA TRP A 188 0.53 1.70 14.54
C TRP A 188 -0.66 1.52 13.60
N HIS A 189 -0.40 1.28 12.31
CA HIS A 189 -1.43 1.10 11.29
C HIS A 189 -2.04 -0.31 11.38
N ARG A 190 -3.35 -0.42 11.12
CA ARG A 190 -4.13 -1.67 11.09
C ARG A 190 -4.18 -2.45 12.40
N ARG A 191 -4.13 -1.71 13.52
CA ARG A 191 -4.38 -2.25 14.86
C ARG A 191 -5.89 -2.30 15.12
N TRP A 192 -6.39 -1.51 16.06
CA TRP A 192 -7.78 -1.54 16.51
C TRP A 192 -8.77 -0.98 15.48
N SER A 193 -8.34 0.02 14.71
CA SER A 193 -9.09 0.71 13.66
C SER A 193 -9.41 -0.16 12.46
N HIS A 194 -8.75 -1.32 12.30
CA HIS A 194 -8.95 -2.24 11.17
C HIS A 194 -9.42 -3.60 11.68
N SER A 195 -10.46 -3.58 12.51
CA SER A 195 -11.05 -4.79 13.10
C SER A 195 -12.54 -4.91 12.74
N LEU A 196 -13.00 -6.14 12.52
CA LEU A 196 -14.42 -6.41 12.25
C LEU A 196 -15.27 -6.07 13.47
N THR A 197 -14.74 -6.35 14.65
CA THR A 197 -15.30 -5.97 15.94
C THR A 197 -15.47 -4.45 16.09
N ALA A 198 -14.51 -3.62 15.68
CA ALA A 198 -14.67 -2.17 15.67
C ALA A 198 -15.77 -1.73 14.69
N GLY A 199 -15.83 -2.31 13.48
CA GLY A 199 -16.89 -2.01 12.52
C GLY A 199 -18.29 -2.35 13.03
N LEU A 200 -18.44 -3.46 13.76
CA LEU A 200 -19.69 -3.84 14.40
C LEU A 200 -20.06 -2.87 15.53
N PHE A 201 -19.09 -2.52 16.38
CA PHE A 201 -19.29 -1.56 17.44
C PHE A 201 -19.74 -0.19 16.92
N LEU A 202 -19.09 0.32 15.86
CA LEU A 202 -19.48 1.57 15.21
C LEU A 202 -20.89 1.49 14.59
N GLY A 203 -21.26 0.35 14.02
CA GLY A 203 -22.63 0.13 13.52
C GLY A 203 -23.68 0.16 14.62
N ILE A 204 -23.41 -0.48 15.76
CA ILE A 204 -24.28 -0.44 16.95
C ILE A 204 -24.41 0.99 17.47
N LEU A 205 -23.31 1.74 17.54
CA LEU A 205 -23.35 3.16 17.92
C LEU A 205 -24.15 3.99 16.93
N GLY A 206 -23.94 3.80 15.62
CA GLY A 206 -24.69 4.48 14.57
C GLY A 206 -26.19 4.22 14.67
N TRP A 207 -26.58 2.94 14.87
CA TRP A 207 -27.96 2.55 15.12
C TRP A 207 -28.55 3.20 16.37
N LEU A 208 -27.80 3.23 17.48
CA LEU A 208 -28.25 3.85 18.73
C LEU A 208 -28.45 5.35 18.57
N PHE A 209 -27.44 6.08 18.09
CA PHE A 209 -27.50 7.54 17.96
C PHE A 209 -28.56 7.99 16.96
N LEU A 210 -28.62 7.35 15.78
CA LEU A 210 -29.65 7.67 14.79
C LEU A 210 -31.02 7.18 15.23
N GLY A 211 -31.09 6.11 16.03
CA GLY A 211 -32.34 5.57 16.59
C GLY A 211 -33.03 6.54 17.52
N LEU A 212 -32.27 7.34 18.27
CA LEU A 212 -32.81 8.42 19.12
C LEU A 212 -33.48 9.53 18.30
N TRP A 213 -33.09 9.72 17.03
CA TRP A 213 -33.62 10.81 16.19
C TRP A 213 -34.65 10.34 15.16
N LEU A 214 -34.39 9.19 14.52
CA LEU A 214 -35.18 8.65 13.40
C LEU A 214 -36.11 7.49 13.81
N GLY A 215 -35.97 7.01 15.05
CA GLY A 215 -36.61 5.79 15.55
C GLY A 215 -35.76 4.54 15.27
N PHE A 216 -35.67 3.64 16.26
CA PHE A 216 -34.79 2.45 16.20
C PHE A 216 -35.07 1.50 15.04
N GLY A 217 -36.32 1.43 14.56
CA GLY A 217 -36.68 0.60 13.40
C GLY A 217 -36.05 1.13 12.11
N LYS A 218 -36.15 2.43 11.84
CA LYS A 218 -35.53 3.08 10.67
C LYS A 218 -34.01 3.15 10.81
N ALA A 219 -33.49 3.34 12.01
CA ALA A 219 -32.06 3.46 12.23
C ALA A 219 -31.28 2.14 12.00
N LEU A 220 -31.95 0.98 12.01
CA LEU A 220 -31.29 -0.31 11.91
C LEU A 220 -30.47 -0.43 10.62
N ILE A 221 -31.03 0.02 9.49
CA ILE A 221 -30.33 -0.04 8.21
C ILE A 221 -29.07 0.85 8.19
N TYR A 222 -29.07 1.99 8.89
CA TYR A 222 -27.88 2.82 9.01
C TYR A 222 -26.76 2.09 9.75
N GLY A 223 -27.08 1.41 10.86
CA GLY A 223 -26.10 0.61 11.60
C GLY A 223 -25.49 -0.50 10.74
N ILE A 224 -26.33 -1.20 9.96
CA ILE A 224 -25.90 -2.25 9.03
C ILE A 224 -24.99 -1.67 7.93
N VAL A 225 -25.37 -0.57 7.29
CA VAL A 225 -24.57 0.09 6.25
C VAL A 225 -23.22 0.56 6.78
N ILE A 226 -23.19 1.13 7.99
CA ILE A 226 -21.96 1.51 8.69
C ILE A 226 -21.05 0.29 8.86
N THR A 227 -21.57 -0.81 9.42
CA THR A 227 -20.79 -2.03 9.63
C THR A 227 -20.28 -2.60 8.32
N ALA A 228 -21.14 -2.71 7.30
CA ALA A 228 -20.78 -3.27 6.01
C ALA A 228 -19.71 -2.43 5.28
N GLY A 229 -19.88 -1.10 5.27
CA GLY A 229 -18.90 -0.18 4.70
C GLY A 229 -17.55 -0.29 5.40
N PHE A 230 -17.53 -0.37 6.72
CA PHE A 230 -16.29 -0.55 7.47
C PHE A 230 -15.65 -1.92 7.23
N TRP A 231 -16.44 -2.98 7.19
CA TRP A 231 -15.94 -4.35 6.99
C TRP A 231 -15.33 -4.55 5.62
N VAL A 232 -15.90 -3.96 4.57
CA VAL A 232 -15.35 -4.13 3.23
C VAL A 232 -13.91 -3.61 3.17
N HIS A 233 -13.62 -2.47 3.81
CA HIS A 233 -12.24 -1.96 3.95
C HIS A 233 -11.32 -2.97 4.63
N VAL A 234 -11.74 -3.49 5.78
CA VAL A 234 -10.92 -4.43 6.57
C VAL A 234 -10.66 -5.72 5.79
N LEU A 235 -11.66 -6.23 5.09
CA LEU A 235 -11.55 -7.45 4.28
C LEU A 235 -10.66 -7.24 3.06
N GLU A 236 -10.81 -6.10 2.39
CA GLU A 236 -9.95 -5.68 1.29
C GLU A 236 -8.48 -5.59 1.71
N ASP A 237 -8.21 -5.09 2.90
CA ASP A 237 -6.87 -5.00 3.45
C ASP A 237 -6.25 -6.36 3.80
N GLN A 238 -7.06 -7.41 4.00
CA GLN A 238 -6.58 -8.79 4.11
C GLN A 238 -6.12 -9.37 2.77
N LEU A 239 -6.44 -8.76 1.63
CA LEU A 239 -5.87 -9.15 0.34
C LEU A 239 -4.40 -8.71 0.20
N GLY A 240 -3.97 -7.74 1.01
CA GLY A 240 -2.61 -7.20 1.01
C GLY A 240 -1.60 -8.02 1.81
N TYR A 241 -0.41 -7.43 2.00
CA TYR A 241 0.70 -8.07 2.74
C TYR A 241 0.64 -7.83 4.26
N MET A 242 0.19 -6.65 4.69
CA MET A 242 0.17 -6.26 6.11
C MET A 242 -0.95 -6.95 6.91
N GLY A 243 -2.06 -7.30 6.24
CA GLY A 243 -3.27 -7.79 6.90
C GLY A 243 -3.79 -6.80 7.94
N SER A 244 -4.38 -7.28 9.03
CA SER A 244 -4.98 -6.44 10.10
C SER A 244 -5.24 -7.25 11.37
N ASN A 245 -5.45 -6.57 12.50
CA ASN A 245 -5.96 -7.21 13.71
C ASN A 245 -7.50 -7.35 13.66
N LEU A 246 -7.99 -8.46 13.11
CA LEU A 246 -9.40 -8.67 12.78
C LEU A 246 -10.36 -8.62 13.97
N PHE A 247 -9.91 -8.99 15.18
CA PHE A 247 -10.79 -9.21 16.34
C PHE A 247 -10.37 -8.40 17.57
N TRP A 248 -9.75 -7.23 17.40
CA TRP A 248 -9.50 -6.31 18.51
C TRP A 248 -10.80 -5.99 19.28
N PRO A 249 -10.85 -5.96 20.63
CA PRO A 249 -9.75 -6.04 21.57
C PRO A 249 -9.41 -7.46 22.05
N PHE A 250 -10.08 -8.50 21.53
CA PHE A 250 -9.86 -9.89 21.94
C PHE A 250 -8.48 -10.40 21.52
N THR A 251 -7.99 -9.91 20.37
CA THR A 251 -6.64 -10.20 19.86
C THR A 251 -5.77 -8.94 19.84
N LYS A 252 -4.45 -9.12 20.01
CA LYS A 252 -3.45 -8.04 19.90
C LYS A 252 -2.57 -8.15 18.66
N GLU A 253 -2.48 -9.36 18.10
CA GLU A 253 -1.65 -9.65 16.93
C GLU A 253 -2.40 -9.36 15.62
N LYS A 254 -1.67 -8.92 14.61
CA LYS A 254 -2.18 -8.81 13.25
C LYS A 254 -2.25 -10.19 12.61
N THR A 255 -3.37 -10.49 11.96
CA THR A 255 -3.46 -11.61 11.02
C THR A 255 -2.78 -11.17 9.73
N VAL A 256 -1.86 -11.98 9.22
CA VAL A 256 -1.16 -11.72 7.96
C VAL A 256 -2.14 -11.84 6.81
N GLY A 257 -2.09 -10.89 5.86
CA GLY A 257 -2.94 -10.94 4.68
C GLY A 257 -2.51 -12.01 3.69
N THR A 258 -3.34 -12.25 2.68
CA THR A 258 -3.15 -13.30 1.67
C THR A 258 -2.01 -13.02 0.68
N LYS A 259 -1.50 -11.78 0.65
CA LYS A 259 -0.45 -11.32 -0.28
C LYS A 259 -0.85 -11.46 -1.76
N SER A 260 -2.13 -11.29 -2.04
CA SER A 260 -2.66 -11.39 -3.40
C SER A 260 -2.42 -10.11 -4.21
N MET A 261 -2.27 -8.98 -3.54
CA MET A 261 -2.20 -7.65 -4.16
C MET A 261 -1.29 -6.73 -3.35
N HIS A 262 -0.50 -5.88 -4.02
CA HIS A 262 0.21 -4.80 -3.35
C HIS A 262 -0.59 -3.49 -3.46
N SER A 263 -0.51 -2.63 -2.44
CA SER A 263 -1.36 -1.43 -2.35
C SER A 263 -1.06 -0.41 -3.45
N GLY A 264 0.16 -0.43 -3.98
CA GLY A 264 0.63 0.42 -5.06
C GLY A 264 0.18 -0.03 -6.46
N ASP A 265 -0.28 -1.26 -6.62
CA ASP A 265 -0.51 -1.85 -7.94
C ASP A 265 -1.70 -1.19 -8.64
N ALA A 266 -1.49 -0.71 -9.86
CA ALA A 266 -2.53 0.00 -10.61
C ALA A 266 -3.71 -0.93 -10.94
N MET A 267 -3.42 -2.13 -11.44
CA MET A 267 -4.44 -3.05 -11.96
C MET A 267 -5.40 -3.57 -10.88
N PRO A 268 -4.96 -4.07 -9.71
CA PRO A 268 -5.86 -4.45 -8.62
C PRO A 268 -6.75 -3.30 -8.15
N ASN A 269 -6.19 -2.09 -7.98
CA ASN A 269 -6.98 -0.92 -7.59
C ASN A 269 -8.03 -0.56 -8.66
N PHE A 270 -7.64 -0.57 -9.93
CA PHE A 270 -8.55 -0.30 -11.06
C PHE A 270 -9.68 -1.33 -11.11
N CYS A 271 -9.35 -2.62 -11.08
CA CYS A 271 -10.32 -3.71 -11.11
C CYS A 271 -11.32 -3.63 -9.95
N THR A 272 -10.85 -3.36 -8.73
CA THR A 272 -11.75 -3.23 -7.57
C THR A 272 -12.68 -2.03 -7.72
N VAL A 273 -12.18 -0.87 -8.14
CA VAL A 273 -13.03 0.31 -8.37
C VAL A 273 -14.04 0.04 -9.49
N TRP A 274 -13.60 -0.55 -10.60
CA TRP A 274 -14.46 -0.89 -11.73
C TRP A 274 -15.56 -1.88 -11.33
N LEU A 275 -15.19 -2.92 -10.58
CA LEU A 275 -16.12 -3.89 -10.01
C LEU A 275 -17.15 -3.19 -9.11
N ALA A 276 -16.69 -2.34 -8.20
CA ALA A 276 -17.57 -1.63 -7.27
C ALA A 276 -18.56 -0.72 -8.02
N LEU A 277 -18.12 0.01 -9.05
CA LEU A 277 -19.01 0.82 -9.90
C LEU A 277 -20.07 -0.02 -10.61
N ILE A 278 -19.69 -1.17 -11.15
CA ILE A 278 -20.60 -2.11 -11.81
C ILE A 278 -21.65 -2.62 -10.84
N LEU A 279 -21.25 -3.00 -9.62
CA LEU A 279 -22.18 -3.45 -8.58
C LEU A 279 -23.13 -2.33 -8.14
N ILE A 280 -22.61 -1.11 -7.97
CA ILE A 280 -23.43 0.07 -7.67
C ILE A 280 -24.48 0.27 -8.77
N PHE A 281 -24.07 0.36 -10.03
CA PHE A 281 -24.99 0.61 -11.14
C PHE A 281 -26.01 -0.51 -11.31
N TYR A 282 -25.59 -1.77 -11.16
CA TYR A 282 -26.51 -2.90 -11.20
C TYR A 282 -27.60 -2.78 -10.13
N ASN A 283 -27.20 -2.53 -8.87
CA ASN A 283 -28.13 -2.45 -7.76
C ASN A 283 -29.06 -1.24 -7.87
N LEU A 284 -28.56 -0.08 -8.34
CA LEU A 284 -29.37 1.11 -8.59
C LEU A 284 -30.34 0.92 -9.76
N SER A 285 -29.93 0.19 -10.81
CA SER A 285 -30.76 -0.02 -12.00
C SER A 285 -32.07 -0.75 -11.73
N GLN A 286 -32.16 -1.49 -10.62
CA GLN A 286 -33.39 -2.18 -10.22
C GLN A 286 -34.52 -1.21 -9.82
N TYR A 287 -34.17 0.05 -9.52
CA TYR A 287 -35.08 1.09 -9.03
C TYR A 287 -35.32 2.22 -10.03
N GLY A 288 -34.68 2.19 -11.20
CA GLY A 288 -34.87 3.19 -12.25
C GLY A 288 -35.71 2.66 -13.42
N ASP A 289 -36.27 3.57 -14.20
CA ASP A 289 -37.07 3.26 -15.39
C ASP A 289 -36.19 3.03 -16.64
N ASN A 290 -35.22 2.11 -16.52
CA ASN A 290 -34.19 1.90 -17.55
C ASN A 290 -34.26 0.49 -18.16
N SER A 291 -33.76 0.36 -19.40
CA SER A 291 -33.71 -0.90 -20.16
C SER A 291 -32.85 -2.02 -19.53
N LEU A 292 -32.07 -1.70 -18.48
CA LEU A 292 -31.28 -2.67 -17.73
C LEU A 292 -32.09 -3.40 -16.64
N GLN A 293 -33.27 -2.89 -16.31
CA GLN A 293 -34.15 -3.48 -15.31
C GLN A 293 -34.57 -4.90 -15.77
N GLY A 294 -34.31 -5.90 -14.93
CA GLY A 294 -34.59 -7.31 -15.25
C GLY A 294 -33.50 -8.05 -16.02
N MET A 295 -32.39 -7.40 -16.39
CA MET A 295 -31.22 -8.12 -16.94
C MET A 295 -30.63 -9.04 -15.87
N PRO A 296 -30.41 -10.34 -16.14
CA PRO A 296 -29.77 -11.23 -15.18
C PRO A 296 -28.36 -10.74 -14.81
N PHE A 297 -28.03 -10.76 -13.53
CA PHE A 297 -26.73 -10.30 -13.01
C PHE A 297 -25.54 -10.86 -13.78
N LEU A 298 -25.53 -12.17 -14.07
CA LEU A 298 -24.40 -12.81 -14.77
C LEU A 298 -24.21 -12.26 -16.19
N VAL A 299 -25.30 -11.94 -16.89
CA VAL A 299 -25.24 -11.34 -18.22
C VAL A 299 -24.69 -9.92 -18.11
N TYR A 300 -25.24 -9.12 -17.20
CA TYR A 300 -24.75 -7.77 -16.94
C TYR A 300 -23.27 -7.75 -16.58
N PHE A 301 -22.87 -8.62 -15.65
CA PHE A 301 -21.50 -8.75 -15.16
C PHE A 301 -20.53 -9.21 -16.25
N ALA A 302 -20.94 -10.17 -17.09
CA ALA A 302 -20.12 -10.61 -18.22
C ALA A 302 -19.83 -9.45 -19.19
N TYR A 303 -20.86 -8.67 -19.56
CA TYR A 303 -20.70 -7.57 -20.50
C TYR A 303 -19.98 -6.35 -19.93
N THR A 304 -20.12 -6.07 -18.63
CA THR A 304 -19.56 -4.85 -18.02
C THR A 304 -18.21 -5.08 -17.35
N PHE A 305 -17.95 -6.29 -16.84
CA PHE A 305 -16.69 -6.61 -16.16
C PHE A 305 -15.79 -7.51 -17.00
N ILE A 306 -16.27 -8.69 -17.38
CA ILE A 306 -15.43 -9.72 -18.02
C ILE A 306 -15.00 -9.28 -19.43
N VAL A 307 -15.93 -8.85 -20.27
CA VAL A 307 -15.63 -8.45 -21.66
C VAL A 307 -14.65 -7.26 -21.71
N PRO A 308 -14.87 -6.15 -20.97
CA PRO A 308 -13.92 -5.03 -20.98
C PRO A 308 -12.54 -5.40 -20.47
N LEU A 309 -12.43 -6.20 -19.40
CA LEU A 309 -11.13 -6.67 -18.92
C LEU A 309 -10.45 -7.59 -19.94
N PHE A 310 -11.19 -8.47 -20.60
CA PHE A 310 -10.65 -9.29 -21.68
C PHE A 310 -10.13 -8.43 -22.83
N VAL A 311 -10.90 -7.44 -23.29
CA VAL A 311 -10.50 -6.51 -24.35
C VAL A 311 -9.25 -5.73 -23.95
N LEU A 312 -9.19 -5.20 -22.72
CA LEU A 312 -8.00 -4.50 -22.22
C LEU A 312 -6.77 -5.40 -22.22
N ASN A 313 -6.89 -6.64 -21.73
CA ASN A 313 -5.78 -7.60 -21.75
C ASN A 313 -5.33 -7.96 -23.18
N VAL A 314 -6.26 -8.03 -24.14
CA VAL A 314 -5.92 -8.28 -25.55
C VAL A 314 -5.19 -7.08 -26.16
N ILE A 315 -5.68 -5.85 -25.91
CA ILE A 315 -5.04 -4.62 -26.39
C ILE A 315 -3.63 -4.49 -25.82
N ASP A 316 -3.47 -4.72 -24.52
CA ASP A 316 -2.18 -4.68 -23.83
C ASP A 316 -1.17 -5.66 -24.44
N LYS A 317 -1.60 -6.90 -24.71
CA LYS A 317 -0.76 -7.89 -25.41
C LYS A 317 -0.38 -7.48 -26.84
N ILE A 318 -1.28 -6.81 -27.56
CA ILE A 318 -0.99 -6.32 -28.91
C ILE A 318 0.00 -5.16 -28.86
N LEU A 319 -0.18 -4.21 -27.94
CA LEU A 319 0.71 -3.07 -27.78
C LEU A 319 2.11 -3.49 -27.34
N SER A 320 2.22 -4.36 -26.34
CA SER A 320 3.51 -4.90 -25.89
C SER A 320 4.26 -5.65 -27.00
N GLN A 321 3.57 -6.42 -27.85
CA GLN A 321 4.18 -7.06 -29.02
C GLN A 321 4.65 -6.03 -30.06
N TRP A 322 3.88 -4.97 -30.27
CA TRP A 322 4.25 -3.90 -31.20
C TRP A 322 5.47 -3.09 -30.71
N GLU A 323 5.56 -2.83 -29.41
CA GLU A 323 6.72 -2.19 -28.79
C GLU A 323 7.97 -3.08 -28.85
N ALA A 324 7.82 -4.39 -28.65
CA ALA A 324 8.92 -5.34 -28.82
C ALA A 324 9.43 -5.36 -30.27
N GLY A 325 8.53 -5.37 -31.25
CA GLY A 325 8.89 -5.34 -32.67
C GLY A 325 9.54 -4.03 -33.13
N THR A 326 9.20 -2.89 -32.52
CA THR A 326 9.80 -1.59 -32.85
C THR A 326 11.15 -1.35 -32.18
N LYS A 327 11.47 -2.05 -31.08
CA LYS A 327 12.82 -2.01 -30.47
C LYS A 327 13.88 -2.73 -31.31
N GLU A 328 13.51 -3.70 -32.17
CA GLU A 328 14.46 -4.39 -33.07
C GLU A 328 14.93 -3.54 -34.27
N GLU A 329 14.27 -2.41 -34.56
CA GLU A 329 14.53 -1.58 -35.76
C GLU A 329 15.31 -0.27 -35.51
N LYS A 330 15.93 -0.07 -34.34
CA LYS A 330 16.92 1.03 -34.20
C LYS A 330 18.30 0.54 -34.63
N PRO A 331 18.79 0.84 -35.87
CA PRO A 331 20.17 0.60 -36.20
C PRO A 331 21.05 1.40 -35.25
N ALA A 332 22.06 0.73 -34.70
CA ALA A 332 23.12 1.35 -33.91
C ALA A 332 23.61 2.60 -34.67
N LEU A 333 23.31 3.78 -34.12
CA LEU A 333 23.90 5.03 -34.58
C LEU A 333 25.41 4.85 -34.42
N ALA A 334 26.10 4.82 -35.55
CA ALA A 334 27.52 4.59 -35.65
C ALA A 334 28.27 5.49 -34.66
N THR A 335 28.81 4.87 -33.62
CA THR A 335 29.85 5.45 -32.79
C THR A 335 31.03 5.72 -33.72
N VAL A 336 31.23 7.00 -34.02
CA VAL A 336 32.45 7.50 -34.64
C VAL A 336 33.62 7.04 -33.77
N SER A 337 34.43 6.15 -34.32
CA SER A 337 35.67 5.67 -33.71
C SER A 337 36.67 6.82 -33.67
N VAL A 338 36.76 7.52 -32.54
CA VAL A 338 37.97 8.24 -32.19
C VAL A 338 38.86 7.25 -31.45
N LEU A 339 39.90 6.82 -32.16
CA LEU A 339 41.01 6.06 -31.63
C LEU A 339 41.67 6.85 -30.49
N SER A 340 41.60 6.33 -29.27
CA SER A 340 42.66 6.53 -28.28
C SER A 340 42.81 5.23 -27.50
N ASN A 341 43.94 4.57 -27.74
CA ASN A 341 44.43 3.40 -27.02
C ASN A 341 44.45 3.69 -25.52
N GLU A 342 43.66 2.95 -24.75
CA GLU A 342 44.02 2.45 -23.43
C GLU A 342 43.04 1.34 -23.04
N ALA A 343 43.57 0.16 -22.72
CA ALA A 343 42.79 -1.02 -22.37
C ALA A 343 42.14 -0.87 -20.99
N PRO A 344 40.94 -1.43 -20.76
CA PRO A 344 40.65 -1.99 -19.47
C PRO A 344 40.04 -3.40 -19.50
N THR A 345 40.48 -4.13 -18.49
CA THR A 345 40.10 -5.45 -18.01
C THR A 345 38.60 -5.69 -17.82
N LYS A 346 38.20 -6.93 -18.15
CA LYS A 346 36.94 -7.62 -17.83
C LYS A 346 36.46 -7.39 -16.39
N THR A 347 35.20 -7.01 -16.20
CA THR A 347 34.09 -7.83 -15.64
C THR A 347 32.92 -6.91 -15.25
N ALA A 348 31.91 -6.79 -16.12
CA ALA A 348 30.60 -6.30 -15.69
C ALA A 348 29.90 -7.47 -14.98
N SER A 349 29.48 -7.27 -13.73
CA SER A 349 28.79 -8.30 -12.95
C SER A 349 27.33 -8.41 -13.42
N LEU A 350 26.81 -9.64 -13.41
CA LEU A 350 25.41 -10.00 -13.71
C LEU A 350 24.37 -9.10 -13.03
N HIS A 351 24.74 -8.45 -11.92
CA HIS A 351 23.88 -7.58 -11.13
C HIS A 351 23.49 -6.27 -11.84
N GLN A 352 24.29 -5.78 -12.80
CA GLN A 352 23.94 -4.57 -13.58
C GLN A 352 22.89 -4.85 -14.66
N LEU A 353 22.76 -6.10 -15.12
CA LEU A 353 21.76 -6.49 -16.11
C LEU A 353 20.38 -6.72 -15.49
N GLU A 354 20.31 -7.14 -14.23
CA GLU A 354 19.04 -7.32 -13.51
C GLU A 354 18.37 -5.98 -13.15
N THR A 355 19.15 -4.95 -12.81
CA THR A 355 18.61 -3.62 -12.46
C THR A 355 18.01 -2.87 -13.65
N ILE A 356 18.49 -3.15 -14.88
CA ILE A 356 17.90 -2.56 -16.10
C ILE A 356 16.56 -3.23 -16.43
N LYS A 357 16.40 -4.52 -16.09
CA LYS A 357 15.17 -5.28 -16.33
C LYS A 357 14.02 -4.84 -15.41
N GLU A 358 14.31 -4.54 -14.15
CA GLU A 358 13.32 -3.99 -13.19
C GLU A 358 12.81 -2.58 -13.54
N VAL A 359 13.58 -1.80 -14.31
CA VAL A 359 13.15 -0.47 -14.77
C VAL A 359 12.27 -0.55 -16.01
N GLU A 360 12.45 -1.57 -16.87
CA GLU A 360 11.56 -1.82 -18.00
C GLU A 360 10.24 -2.48 -17.56
N ASP A 361 10.27 -3.40 -16.60
CA ASP A 361 9.06 -4.12 -16.14
C ASP A 361 8.10 -3.26 -15.28
N ASN A 362 8.53 -2.08 -14.85
CA ASN A 362 7.69 -1.09 -14.14
C ASN A 362 7.02 -0.07 -15.07
N PHE A 363 7.30 -0.14 -16.37
CA PHE A 363 6.59 0.63 -17.41
C PHE A 363 6.13 -0.32 -18.52
N GLY A 364 5.12 -1.12 -18.17
CA GLY A 364 4.15 -1.75 -19.06
C GLY A 364 2.77 -1.50 -18.49
#